data_AF-A0A1G2PH77-F1
#
_entry.id   AF-A0A1G2PH77-F1
#
_cell.length_a   1.000
_cell.length_b   1.000
_cell.length_c   1.000
_cell.angle_alpha   90.00
_cell.angle_beta   90.00
_cell.angle_gamma   90.00
#
_symmetry.space_group_name_H-M   'P 1'
#
loop_
_entity.id
_entity.type
_entity.pdbx_description
1 polymer ?
#
loop_
_entity_poly.entity_id
_entity_poly.type
_entity_poly.pdbx_seq_one_letter_code
_entity_poly.pdbx_strand_id
1 'polypeptide(L)'
;NIEKKSIALSLEYNFLYQTDITDCYGSVYTHSLSWAIHTKAVSKNKRNYGDLFGNKIDHHIQAMSFGQTNGIPQGSILMDFIAEIVLGHADYELSEKLASALKGRKFHILRYRDDYRIFVNDVSDGDTILKCLGEVLLNLGFRLNTNKTYFDEDVVSGSIKKDKIEALKFEYVPKKLSRKELLRQLLIVQQIGKQFPNSGTLKNRLSKILDVVKSKDFYAQERIISSLLTDIAYNNPNSFPVIAGLISNCIAKLPNKRQKEMVSLIQSKICMLANIGLLEIWTQRMSIGLKFKLNLNEKLCKSVYGDTQQIFETGWIKDMKIKNIIDSNVCIDKKIIAKTKAKIENKEVQIFSPYNY
;
A
#
# COMPACT_ATOMS: atom_id res chain seq x y z
N ASN A 1 -14.81 -2.46 8.73
CA ASN A 1 -13.49 -3.01 9.13
C ASN A 1 -13.64 -4.53 9.31
N ILE A 2 -12.90 -5.34 8.53
CA ILE A 2 -12.94 -6.82 8.56
C ILE A 2 -12.55 -7.38 9.93
N GLU A 3 -11.58 -6.78 10.63
CA GLU A 3 -11.10 -7.27 11.93
C GLU A 3 -12.20 -7.30 12.98
N LYS A 4 -12.99 -6.23 13.08
CA LYS A 4 -14.12 -6.17 14.01
C LYS A 4 -15.19 -7.23 13.72
N LYS A 5 -15.48 -7.46 12.43
CA LYS A 5 -16.42 -8.52 12.01
C LYS A 5 -15.88 -9.91 12.37
N SER A 6 -14.58 -10.14 12.17
CA SER A 6 -13.93 -11.41 12.52
C SER A 6 -13.96 -11.68 14.01
N ILE A 7 -13.73 -10.67 14.86
CA ILE A 7 -13.86 -10.81 16.31
C ILE A 7 -15.31 -11.18 16.68
N ALA A 8 -16.32 -10.54 16.08
CA ALA A 8 -17.71 -10.85 16.37
C ALA A 8 -18.08 -12.32 16.06
N LEU A 9 -17.45 -12.91 15.03
CA LEU A 9 -17.65 -14.31 14.67
C LEU A 9 -17.07 -15.29 15.69
N SER A 10 -16.23 -14.84 16.64
CA SER A 10 -15.74 -15.70 17.73
C SER A 10 -16.85 -16.18 18.67
N LEU A 11 -18.04 -15.57 18.63
CA LEU A 11 -19.22 -16.05 19.36
C LEU A 11 -19.80 -17.34 18.77
N GLU A 12 -19.51 -17.61 17.49
CA GLU A 12 -20.14 -18.69 16.73
C GLU A 12 -19.16 -19.77 16.26
N TYR A 13 -17.86 -19.45 16.26
CA TYR A 13 -16.80 -20.26 15.69
C TYR A 13 -15.58 -20.31 16.60
N ASN A 14 -14.96 -21.49 16.70
CA ASN A 14 -13.81 -21.74 17.56
C ASN A 14 -12.47 -21.56 16.85
N PHE A 15 -12.43 -21.72 15.52
CA PHE A 15 -11.18 -21.75 14.76
C PHE A 15 -11.20 -20.75 13.60
N LEU A 16 -10.02 -20.22 13.28
CA LEU A 16 -9.81 -19.25 12.21
C LEU A 16 -8.67 -19.71 11.29
N TYR A 17 -8.93 -19.75 10.00
CA TYR A 17 -7.90 -19.80 8.97
C TYR A 17 -7.83 -18.46 8.26
N GLN A 18 -6.62 -17.97 8.01
CA GLN A 18 -6.39 -16.80 7.19
C GLN A 18 -5.46 -17.14 6.04
N THR A 19 -5.72 -16.54 4.88
CA THR A 19 -4.88 -16.67 3.70
C THR A 19 -5.09 -15.46 2.79
N ASP A 20 -4.16 -15.20 1.89
CA ASP A 20 -4.30 -14.21 0.81
C ASP A 20 -3.88 -14.81 -0.52
N ILE A 21 -4.14 -14.08 -1.61
CA ILE A 21 -3.71 -14.46 -2.95
C ILE A 21 -2.33 -13.85 -3.22
N THR A 22 -1.38 -14.67 -3.65
CA THR A 22 -0.06 -14.19 -4.08
C THR A 22 -0.19 -13.39 -5.36
N ASP A 23 0.36 -12.17 -5.36
CA ASP A 23 0.38 -11.27 -6.53
C ASP A 23 -0.98 -11.23 -7.26
N CYS A 24 -2.04 -10.91 -6.51
CA CYS A 24 -3.42 -11.04 -6.99
C CYS A 24 -3.62 -10.41 -8.38
N TYR A 25 -3.33 -9.11 -8.54
CA TYR A 25 -3.50 -8.41 -9.82
C TYR A 25 -2.60 -8.96 -10.93
N GLY A 26 -1.33 -9.31 -10.62
CA GLY A 26 -0.40 -9.89 -11.59
C GLY A 26 -0.73 -11.33 -12.00
N SER A 27 -1.49 -12.05 -11.17
CA SER A 27 -1.85 -13.46 -11.38
C SER A 27 -3.22 -13.65 -12.05
N VAL A 28 -4.00 -12.58 -12.27
CA VAL A 28 -5.31 -12.71 -12.94
C VAL A 28 -5.11 -13.31 -14.34
N TYR A 29 -5.67 -14.49 -14.59
CA TYR A 29 -5.72 -15.01 -15.96
C TYR A 29 -6.78 -14.22 -16.73
N THR A 30 -6.38 -13.42 -17.71
CA THR A 30 -7.26 -12.43 -18.38
C THR A 30 -8.52 -13.05 -18.99
N HIS A 31 -8.44 -14.26 -19.57
CA HIS A 31 -9.59 -15.01 -20.06
C HIS A 31 -10.61 -15.41 -18.98
N SER A 32 -10.19 -15.50 -17.71
CA SER A 32 -11.09 -15.78 -16.59
C SER A 32 -12.14 -14.69 -16.40
N LEU A 33 -11.90 -13.47 -16.88
CA LEU A 33 -12.92 -12.42 -16.93
C LEU A 33 -14.10 -12.81 -17.82
N SER A 34 -13.83 -13.39 -18.99
CA SER A 34 -14.89 -13.89 -19.87
C SER A 34 -15.66 -15.03 -19.19
N TRP A 35 -14.96 -15.91 -18.47
CA TRP A 35 -15.59 -17.01 -17.73
C TRP A 35 -16.47 -16.50 -16.59
N ALA A 36 -16.01 -15.48 -15.87
CA ALA A 36 -16.78 -14.87 -14.79
C ALA A 36 -18.08 -14.24 -15.28
N ILE A 37 -18.07 -13.62 -16.46
CA ILE A 37 -19.25 -12.95 -17.03
C ILE A 37 -20.18 -13.93 -17.76
N HIS A 38 -19.63 -14.89 -18.50
CA HIS A 38 -20.40 -15.72 -19.45
C HIS A 38 -20.41 -17.22 -19.12
N THR A 39 -19.74 -17.65 -18.06
CA THR A 39 -19.35 -19.04 -17.74
C THR A 39 -18.22 -19.58 -18.63
N LYS A 40 -17.38 -20.43 -18.03
CA LYS A 40 -16.25 -21.07 -18.70
C LYS A 40 -16.66 -21.91 -19.92
N ALA A 41 -17.82 -22.58 -19.86
CA ALA A 41 -18.32 -23.41 -20.96
C ALA A 41 -18.66 -22.57 -22.21
N VAL A 42 -19.39 -21.47 -22.03
CA VAL A 42 -19.76 -20.58 -23.14
C VAL A 42 -18.53 -19.91 -23.73
N SER A 43 -17.63 -19.38 -22.90
CA SER A 43 -16.40 -18.72 -23.38
C SER A 43 -15.47 -19.68 -24.12
N LYS A 44 -15.45 -20.97 -23.76
CA LYS A 44 -14.67 -21.98 -24.51
C LYS A 44 -15.23 -22.26 -25.90
N ASN A 45 -16.53 -22.09 -26.11
CA ASN A 45 -17.19 -22.28 -27.41
C ASN A 45 -17.18 -21.00 -28.26
N LYS A 46 -17.18 -19.83 -27.62
CA LYS A 46 -17.24 -18.50 -28.22
C LYS A 46 -15.98 -17.70 -27.87
N ARG A 47 -14.89 -17.94 -28.59
CA ARG A 47 -13.55 -17.41 -28.25
C ARG A 47 -13.16 -16.13 -29.00
N ASN A 48 -13.87 -15.77 -30.08
CA ASN A 48 -13.45 -14.65 -30.90
C ASN A 48 -13.78 -13.31 -30.20
N TYR A 49 -13.03 -12.28 -30.53
CA TYR A 49 -13.18 -10.92 -29.99
C TYR A 49 -14.64 -10.42 -30.01
N GLY A 50 -15.36 -10.69 -31.09
CA GLY A 50 -16.73 -10.23 -31.28
C GLY A 50 -17.81 -11.05 -30.56
N ASP A 51 -17.50 -12.27 -30.12
CA ASP A 51 -18.53 -13.24 -29.73
C ASP A 51 -19.19 -12.92 -28.39
N LEU A 52 -18.40 -12.41 -27.42
CA LEU A 52 -18.83 -12.16 -26.05
C LEU A 52 -18.28 -10.83 -25.56
N PHE A 53 -19.05 -10.15 -24.70
CA PHE A 53 -18.61 -8.90 -24.08
C PHE A 53 -17.32 -9.08 -23.26
N GLY A 54 -17.16 -10.22 -22.58
CA GLY A 54 -15.97 -10.53 -21.79
C GLY A 54 -14.71 -10.65 -22.66
N ASN A 55 -14.83 -11.21 -23.87
CA ASN A 55 -13.71 -11.34 -24.81
C ASN A 55 -13.20 -9.97 -25.30
N LYS A 56 -14.10 -8.98 -25.43
CA LYS A 56 -13.72 -7.61 -25.82
C LYS A 56 -12.88 -6.95 -24.73
N ILE A 57 -13.29 -7.07 -23.46
CA ILE A 57 -12.55 -6.49 -22.34
C ILE A 57 -11.20 -7.19 -22.19
N ASP A 58 -11.21 -8.52 -22.19
CA ASP A 58 -10.02 -9.37 -22.14
C ASP A 58 -8.99 -8.96 -23.21
N HIS A 59 -9.42 -8.80 -24.47
CA HIS A 59 -8.55 -8.32 -25.55
C HIS A 59 -7.91 -6.95 -25.26
N HIS A 60 -8.66 -6.00 -24.71
CA HIS A 60 -8.11 -4.68 -24.37
C HIS A 60 -7.12 -4.76 -23.20
N ILE A 61 -7.36 -5.64 -22.21
CA ILE A 61 -6.41 -5.90 -21.12
C ILE A 61 -5.12 -6.50 -21.67
N GLN A 62 -5.21 -7.52 -22.52
CA GLN A 62 -4.04 -8.11 -23.18
C GLN A 62 -3.29 -7.07 -24.02
N ALA A 63 -4.01 -6.21 -24.75
CA ALA A 63 -3.39 -5.15 -25.54
C ALA A 63 -2.59 -4.14 -24.69
N MET A 64 -3.03 -3.86 -23.44
CA MET A 64 -2.27 -3.05 -22.48
C MET A 64 -1.02 -3.77 -21.94
N SER A 65 -0.97 -5.09 -22.05
CA SER A 65 0.09 -5.96 -21.51
C SER A 65 0.89 -6.67 -22.61
N PHE A 66 1.08 -6.06 -23.78
CA PHE A 66 1.84 -6.64 -24.91
C PHE A 66 1.35 -8.04 -25.35
N GLY A 67 0.04 -8.28 -25.28
CA GLY A 67 -0.58 -9.56 -25.63
C GLY A 67 -0.43 -10.64 -24.55
N GLN A 68 0.11 -10.31 -23.37
CA GLN A 68 0.17 -11.26 -22.25
C GLN A 68 -1.22 -11.57 -21.72
N THR A 69 -1.43 -12.83 -21.38
CA THR A 69 -2.73 -13.34 -20.88
C THR A 69 -2.79 -13.45 -19.36
N ASN A 70 -1.73 -13.04 -18.65
CA ASN A 70 -1.66 -13.01 -17.20
C ASN A 70 -1.43 -11.58 -16.72
N GLY A 71 -2.18 -11.20 -15.70
CA GLY A 71 -2.09 -9.92 -15.02
C GLY A 71 -3.03 -8.87 -15.58
N ILE A 72 -3.49 -8.00 -14.68
CA ILE A 72 -4.19 -6.76 -15.02
C ILE A 72 -3.40 -5.55 -14.47
N PRO A 73 -3.50 -4.37 -15.10
CA PRO A 73 -2.86 -3.16 -14.59
C PRO A 73 -3.30 -2.83 -13.16
N GLN A 74 -2.36 -2.32 -12.35
CA GLN A 74 -2.63 -1.96 -10.95
C GLN A 74 -2.85 -0.44 -10.81
N GLY A 75 -3.60 -0.05 -9.78
CA GLY A 75 -3.72 1.36 -9.37
C GLY A 75 -4.88 2.14 -10.01
N SER A 76 -5.85 1.46 -10.63
CA SER A 76 -7.08 2.10 -11.09
C SER A 76 -8.33 1.42 -10.53
N ILE A 77 -9.33 2.21 -10.19
CA ILE A 77 -10.64 1.72 -9.69
C ILE A 77 -11.31 0.79 -10.69
N LEU A 78 -11.09 1.02 -12.00
CA LEU A 78 -11.60 0.13 -13.03
C LEU A 78 -10.98 -1.27 -12.92
N MET A 79 -9.66 -1.37 -12.74
CA MET A 79 -9.00 -2.67 -12.59
C MET A 79 -9.34 -3.35 -11.27
N ASP A 80 -9.53 -2.58 -10.20
CA ASP A 80 -10.09 -3.09 -8.94
C ASP A 80 -11.46 -3.73 -9.15
N PHE A 81 -12.32 -3.13 -9.97
CA PHE A 81 -13.64 -3.68 -10.29
C PHE A 81 -13.53 -4.95 -11.13
N ILE A 82 -12.63 -4.98 -12.12
CA ILE A 82 -12.35 -6.18 -12.91
C ILE A 82 -11.86 -7.33 -12.03
N ALA A 83 -10.95 -7.08 -11.09
CA ALA A 83 -10.50 -8.08 -10.12
C ALA A 83 -11.67 -8.62 -9.28
N GLU A 84 -12.56 -7.75 -8.80
CA GLU A 84 -13.73 -8.19 -8.03
C GLU A 84 -14.74 -9.01 -8.84
N ILE A 85 -14.88 -8.78 -10.15
CA ILE A 85 -15.71 -9.65 -11.01
C ILE A 85 -15.15 -11.08 -11.01
N VAL A 86 -13.84 -11.22 -11.20
CA VAL A 86 -13.19 -12.53 -11.23
C VAL A 86 -13.21 -13.20 -9.85
N LEU A 87 -12.93 -12.45 -8.77
CA LEU A 87 -12.97 -12.98 -7.41
C LEU A 87 -14.39 -13.31 -6.95
N GLY A 88 -15.40 -12.54 -7.36
CA GLY A 88 -16.80 -12.87 -7.12
C GLY A 88 -17.23 -14.16 -7.83
N HIS A 89 -16.68 -14.42 -9.02
CA HIS A 89 -16.85 -15.71 -9.67
C HIS A 89 -16.14 -16.85 -8.91
N ALA A 90 -14.95 -16.60 -8.37
CA ALA A 90 -14.27 -17.55 -7.49
C ALA A 90 -15.12 -17.88 -6.24
N ASP A 91 -15.72 -16.87 -5.61
CA ASP A 91 -16.61 -17.05 -4.45
C ASP A 91 -17.83 -17.91 -4.81
N TYR A 92 -18.40 -17.71 -6.01
CA TYR A 92 -19.50 -18.53 -6.52
C TYR A 92 -19.08 -19.98 -6.76
N GLU A 93 -17.98 -20.23 -7.47
CA GLU A 93 -17.48 -21.60 -7.71
C GLU A 93 -17.11 -22.31 -6.40
N LEU A 94 -16.55 -21.58 -5.44
CA LEU A 94 -16.27 -22.11 -4.11
C LEU A 94 -17.56 -22.49 -3.39
N SER A 95 -18.58 -21.64 -3.43
CA SER A 95 -19.87 -21.89 -2.75
C SER A 95 -20.53 -23.17 -3.25
N GLU A 96 -20.57 -23.37 -4.57
CA GLU A 96 -21.11 -24.59 -5.19
C GLU A 96 -20.34 -25.83 -4.76
N LYS A 97 -19.00 -25.73 -4.73
CA LYS A 97 -18.14 -26.84 -4.33
C LYS A 97 -18.34 -27.21 -2.87
N LEU A 98 -18.41 -26.22 -1.98
CA LEU A 98 -18.60 -26.44 -0.54
C LEU A 98 -20.00 -26.96 -0.21
N ALA A 99 -21.04 -26.60 -0.98
CA ALA A 99 -22.38 -27.14 -0.81
C ALA A 99 -22.41 -28.68 -0.90
N SER A 100 -21.55 -29.25 -1.76
CA SER A 100 -21.37 -30.69 -1.87
C SER A 100 -20.39 -31.27 -0.84
N ALA A 101 -19.24 -30.61 -0.61
CA ALA A 101 -18.16 -31.14 0.22
C ALA A 101 -18.44 -31.06 1.73
N LEU A 102 -19.19 -30.06 2.18
CA LEU A 102 -19.43 -29.75 3.60
C LEU A 102 -20.93 -29.65 3.93
N LYS A 103 -21.73 -30.53 3.32
CA LYS A 103 -23.19 -30.53 3.48
C LYS A 103 -23.60 -30.57 4.96
N GLY A 104 -24.32 -29.54 5.40
CA GLY A 104 -24.84 -29.41 6.77
C GLY A 104 -23.80 -28.96 7.81
N ARG A 105 -22.56 -28.66 7.42
CA ARG A 105 -21.53 -28.13 8.31
C ARG A 105 -21.66 -26.61 8.45
N LYS A 106 -21.38 -26.09 9.64
CA LYS A 106 -21.41 -24.66 9.93
C LYS A 106 -20.02 -24.05 9.75
N PHE A 107 -19.89 -23.15 8.77
CA PHE A 107 -18.69 -22.34 8.56
C PHE A 107 -19.09 -20.92 8.13
N HIS A 108 -18.14 -19.98 8.16
CA HIS A 108 -18.32 -18.64 7.62
C HIS A 108 -17.05 -18.21 6.90
N ILE A 109 -17.17 -17.52 5.76
CA ILE A 109 -16.02 -17.00 5.02
C ILE A 109 -16.21 -15.50 4.85
N LEU A 110 -15.22 -14.71 5.30
CA LEU A 110 -15.10 -13.29 4.98
C LEU A 110 -14.00 -13.12 3.96
N ARG A 111 -14.31 -12.46 2.83
CA ARG A 111 -13.32 -11.99 1.86
C ARG A 111 -13.26 -10.47 1.89
N TYR A 112 -12.05 -9.92 1.88
CA TYR A 112 -11.79 -8.51 1.62
C TYR A 112 -10.68 -8.39 0.59
N ARG A 113 -11.04 -8.06 -0.66
CA ARG A 113 -10.14 -8.13 -1.80
C ARG A 113 -9.56 -9.54 -1.94
N ASP A 114 -8.25 -9.68 -1.84
CA ASP A 114 -7.49 -10.91 -1.89
C ASP A 114 -7.34 -11.63 -0.54
N ASP A 115 -7.66 -10.97 0.58
CA ASP A 115 -7.60 -11.55 1.93
C ASP A 115 -8.86 -12.40 2.21
N TYR A 116 -8.67 -13.67 2.59
CA TYR A 116 -9.72 -14.58 3.07
C TYR A 116 -9.56 -14.88 4.56
N ARG A 117 -10.70 -14.97 5.26
CA ARG A 117 -10.80 -15.44 6.64
C ARG A 117 -11.91 -16.48 6.74
N ILE A 118 -11.55 -17.70 7.10
CA ILE A 118 -12.45 -18.85 7.15
C ILE A 118 -12.64 -19.24 8.61
N PHE A 119 -13.88 -19.26 9.07
CA PHE A 119 -14.28 -19.55 10.45
C PHE A 119 -14.99 -20.89 10.50
N VAL A 120 -14.52 -21.79 11.37
CA VAL A 120 -15.03 -23.16 11.48
C VAL A 120 -15.07 -23.62 12.93
N ASN A 121 -15.81 -24.69 13.19
CA ASN A 121 -15.84 -25.37 14.49
C ASN A 121 -15.13 -26.73 14.48
N ASP A 122 -14.67 -27.16 13.31
CA ASP A 122 -13.90 -28.37 13.09
C ASP A 122 -12.73 -28.03 12.16
N VAL A 123 -11.52 -28.42 12.56
CA VAL A 123 -10.27 -28.17 11.80
C VAL A 123 -10.34 -28.83 10.42
N SER A 124 -10.93 -30.02 10.32
CA SER A 124 -11.05 -30.73 9.05
C SER A 124 -11.95 -30.02 8.04
N ASP A 125 -12.98 -29.29 8.52
CA ASP A 125 -13.82 -28.45 7.67
C ASP A 125 -12.99 -27.28 7.11
N GLY A 126 -12.13 -26.66 7.94
CA GLY A 126 -11.24 -25.58 7.53
C GLY A 126 -10.21 -26.00 6.47
N ASP A 127 -9.55 -27.14 6.67
CA ASP A 127 -8.61 -27.70 5.70
C ASP A 127 -9.30 -28.05 4.37
N THR A 128 -10.53 -28.57 4.44
CA THR A 128 -11.36 -28.86 3.26
C THR A 128 -11.70 -27.58 2.50
N ILE A 129 -12.07 -26.50 3.20
CA ILE A 129 -12.35 -25.20 2.57
C ILE A 129 -11.10 -24.64 1.91
N LEU A 130 -9.96 -24.66 2.62
CA LEU A 130 -8.71 -24.12 2.10
C LEU A 130 -8.26 -24.86 0.84
N LYS A 131 -8.41 -26.19 0.81
CA LYS A 131 -8.16 -27.01 -0.39
C LYS A 131 -9.11 -26.64 -1.54
N CYS A 132 -10.41 -26.56 -1.25
CA CYS A 132 -11.41 -26.20 -2.26
C CYS A 132 -11.14 -24.81 -2.87
N LEU A 133 -10.82 -23.84 -2.01
CA LEU A 133 -10.45 -22.48 -2.39
C LEU A 133 -9.18 -22.48 -3.26
N GLY A 134 -8.13 -23.20 -2.85
CA GLY A 134 -6.89 -23.32 -3.62
C GLY A 134 -7.14 -23.87 -5.03
N GLU A 135 -7.96 -24.91 -5.17
CA GLU A 135 -8.32 -25.49 -6.47
C GLU A 135 -9.13 -24.53 -7.36
N VAL A 136 -10.08 -23.77 -6.78
CA VAL A 136 -10.86 -22.75 -7.51
C VAL A 136 -9.95 -21.62 -7.97
N LEU A 137 -9.10 -21.09 -7.08
CA LEU A 137 -8.17 -20.02 -7.39
C LEU A 137 -7.18 -20.42 -8.49
N LEU A 138 -6.63 -21.63 -8.44
CA LEU A 138 -5.72 -22.17 -9.46
C LEU A 138 -6.38 -22.18 -10.84
N ASN A 139 -7.66 -22.53 -10.92
CA ASN A 139 -8.38 -22.52 -12.19
C ASN A 139 -8.45 -21.13 -12.82
N LEU A 140 -8.41 -20.06 -12.04
CA LEU A 140 -8.50 -18.66 -12.47
C LEU A 140 -7.12 -17.97 -12.61
N GLY A 141 -6.03 -18.72 -12.44
CA GLY A 141 -4.65 -18.22 -12.52
C GLY A 141 -4.06 -17.76 -11.18
N PHE A 142 -4.85 -17.76 -10.11
CA PHE A 142 -4.42 -17.34 -8.79
C PHE A 142 -3.71 -18.45 -8.01
N ARG A 143 -2.94 -18.06 -7.00
CA ARG A 143 -2.32 -18.98 -6.04
C ARG A 143 -2.49 -18.46 -4.62
N LEU A 144 -2.81 -19.36 -3.69
CA LEU A 144 -2.76 -19.05 -2.27
C LEU A 144 -1.32 -18.72 -1.86
N ASN A 145 -1.17 -17.75 -0.99
CA ASN A 145 0.11 -17.36 -0.43
C ASN A 145 0.39 -18.16 0.83
N THR A 146 1.21 -19.20 0.68
CA THR A 146 1.55 -20.09 1.78
C THR A 146 2.22 -19.37 2.96
N ASN A 147 2.99 -18.30 2.70
CA ASN A 147 3.67 -17.53 3.75
C ASN A 147 2.73 -16.72 4.64
N LYS A 148 1.54 -16.40 4.16
CA LYS A 148 0.50 -15.71 4.94
C LYS A 148 -0.72 -16.59 5.19
N THR A 149 -0.62 -17.88 4.87
CA THR A 149 -1.65 -18.86 5.21
C THR A 149 -1.36 -19.41 6.60
N TYR A 150 -2.27 -19.21 7.55
CA TYR A 150 -2.12 -19.73 8.90
C TYR A 150 -3.47 -20.07 9.54
N PHE A 151 -3.36 -20.91 10.57
CA PHE A 151 -4.45 -21.35 11.42
C PHE A 151 -4.25 -20.78 12.83
N ASP A 152 -5.34 -20.35 13.46
CA ASP A 152 -5.39 -19.89 14.85
C ASP A 152 -6.55 -20.57 15.59
N GLU A 153 -6.24 -21.08 16.79
CA GLU A 153 -7.22 -21.64 17.72
C GLU A 153 -7.96 -20.56 18.54
N ASP A 154 -7.43 -19.33 18.53
CA ASP A 154 -8.10 -18.18 19.12
C ASP A 154 -8.52 -17.21 18.02
N VAL A 155 -9.81 -17.25 17.69
CA VAL A 155 -10.41 -16.38 16.68
C VAL A 155 -10.17 -14.90 16.98
N VAL A 156 -10.16 -14.48 18.25
CA VAL A 156 -10.00 -13.07 18.62
C VAL A 156 -8.57 -12.60 18.35
N SER A 157 -7.58 -13.31 18.87
CA SER A 157 -6.17 -12.97 18.64
C SER A 157 -5.79 -13.11 17.18
N GLY A 158 -6.19 -14.20 16.51
CA GLY A 158 -5.91 -14.41 15.09
C GLY A 158 -6.52 -13.31 14.22
N SER A 159 -7.70 -12.79 14.58
CA SER A 159 -8.38 -11.73 13.82
C SER A 159 -7.62 -10.40 13.75
N ILE A 160 -6.65 -10.17 14.64
CA ILE A 160 -5.90 -8.91 14.75
C ILE A 160 -4.50 -9.10 14.16
N LYS A 161 -4.06 -8.17 13.30
CA LYS A 161 -2.69 -8.22 12.76
C LYS A 161 -1.64 -8.18 13.89
N LYS A 162 -0.60 -8.99 13.76
CA LYS A 162 0.47 -9.14 14.76
C LYS A 162 1.13 -7.81 15.15
N ASP A 163 1.33 -6.91 14.18
CA ASP A 163 1.91 -5.58 14.43
C ASP A 163 1.02 -4.73 15.35
N LYS A 164 -0.31 -4.84 15.22
CA LYS A 164 -1.27 -4.13 16.09
C LYS A 164 -1.30 -4.72 17.50
N ILE A 165 -1.25 -6.04 17.65
CA ILE A 165 -1.18 -6.69 18.97
C ILE A 165 0.11 -6.26 19.69
N GLU A 166 1.26 -6.33 19.01
CA GLU A 166 2.52 -5.90 19.60
C GLU A 166 2.49 -4.41 19.96
N ALA A 167 1.80 -3.59 19.14
CA ALA A 167 1.63 -2.17 19.40
C ALA A 167 0.96 -1.88 20.75
N LEU A 168 0.09 -2.78 21.25
CA LEU A 168 -0.62 -2.63 22.53
C LEU A 168 0.33 -2.67 23.73
N LYS A 169 1.51 -3.30 23.59
CA LYS A 169 2.53 -3.34 24.64
C LYS A 169 3.22 -1.99 24.84
N PHE A 170 3.14 -1.11 23.86
CA PHE A 170 3.77 0.20 23.92
C PHE A 170 2.79 1.27 24.42
N GLU A 171 3.31 2.22 25.19
CA GLU A 171 2.55 3.38 25.66
C GLU A 171 1.92 4.16 24.49
N TYR A 172 0.70 4.68 24.69
CA TYR A 172 0.04 5.56 23.73
C TYR A 172 0.86 6.82 23.46
N VAL A 173 0.71 7.39 22.26
CA VAL A 173 1.28 8.71 21.96
C VAL A 173 0.57 9.77 22.80
N PRO A 174 1.26 10.49 23.69
CA PRO A 174 0.62 11.48 24.55
C PRO A 174 0.07 12.67 23.75
N LYS A 175 -1.02 13.29 24.22
CA LYS A 175 -1.62 14.49 23.58
C LYS A 175 -0.71 15.73 23.58
N LYS A 176 0.33 15.72 24.42
CA LYS A 176 1.37 16.76 24.51
C LYS A 176 2.71 16.08 24.70
N LEU A 177 3.71 16.50 23.93
CA LEU A 177 5.06 15.97 24.05
C LEU A 177 5.95 16.93 24.84
N SER A 178 6.97 16.34 25.46
CA SER A 178 8.17 17.02 25.92
C SER A 178 9.35 16.56 25.05
N ARG A 179 10.52 17.19 25.22
CA ARG A 179 11.74 16.76 24.51
C ARG A 179 12.09 15.29 24.76
N LYS A 180 12.07 14.87 26.03
CA LYS A 180 12.34 13.49 26.46
C LYS A 180 11.29 12.54 25.89
N GLU A 181 10.02 12.96 25.91
CA GLU A 181 8.92 12.14 25.43
C GLU A 181 8.96 11.94 23.92
N LEU A 182 9.23 13.00 23.14
CA LEU A 182 9.40 12.88 21.69
C LEU A 182 10.49 11.86 21.33
N LEU A 183 11.66 11.95 21.97
CA LEU A 183 12.75 11.00 21.74
C LEU A 183 12.32 9.57 22.09
N ARG A 184 11.67 9.37 23.25
CA ARG A 184 11.14 8.06 23.66
C ARG A 184 10.15 7.49 22.65
N GLN A 185 9.21 8.30 22.18
CA GLN A 185 8.20 7.89 21.20
C GLN A 185 8.83 7.50 19.85
N LEU A 186 9.86 8.20 19.39
CA LEU A 186 10.58 7.85 18.17
C LEU A 186 11.43 6.58 18.32
N LEU A 187 12.00 6.32 19.52
CA LEU A 187 12.68 5.06 19.80
C LEU A 187 11.71 3.88 19.77
N ILE A 188 10.50 4.05 20.31
CA ILE A 188 9.41 3.06 20.18
C ILE A 188 9.08 2.82 18.71
N VAL A 189 8.92 3.88 17.91
CA VAL A 189 8.69 3.75 16.47
C VAL A 189 9.80 2.96 15.79
N GLN A 190 11.06 3.23 16.13
CA GLN A 190 12.19 2.50 15.54
C GLN A 190 12.17 1.01 15.89
N GLN A 191 11.83 0.66 17.13
CA GLN A 191 11.71 -0.74 17.53
C GLN A 191 10.58 -1.46 16.79
N ILE A 192 9.40 -0.82 16.67
CA ILE A 192 8.29 -1.35 15.89
C ILE A 192 8.71 -1.54 14.43
N GLY A 193 9.41 -0.56 13.83
CA GLY A 193 9.83 -0.61 12.43
C GLY A 193 10.89 -1.67 12.12
N LYS A 194 11.66 -2.10 13.12
CA LYS A 194 12.57 -3.25 12.98
C LYS A 194 11.83 -4.59 13.00
N GLN A 195 10.81 -4.70 13.85
CA GLN A 195 10.03 -5.94 13.99
C GLN A 195 8.98 -6.09 12.88
N PHE A 196 8.35 -4.98 12.47
CA PHE A 196 7.30 -4.93 11.47
C PHE A 196 7.58 -3.82 10.44
N PRO A 197 8.55 -4.02 9.53
CA PRO A 197 8.90 -3.06 8.50
C PRO A 197 7.69 -2.69 7.63
N ASN A 198 7.59 -1.41 7.27
CA ASN A 198 6.51 -0.86 6.43
C ASN A 198 5.09 -1.08 6.99
N SER A 199 4.94 -1.37 8.28
CA SER A 199 3.62 -1.59 8.88
C SER A 199 2.76 -0.33 8.93
N GLY A 200 1.45 -0.50 8.77
CA GLY A 200 0.48 0.58 8.92
C GLY A 200 0.46 1.13 10.35
N THR A 201 0.72 0.28 11.35
CA THR A 201 0.84 0.65 12.77
C THR A 201 1.95 1.68 12.99
N LEU A 202 3.13 1.47 12.39
CA LEU A 202 4.25 2.41 12.45
C LEU A 202 3.87 3.78 11.85
N LYS A 203 3.28 3.78 10.65
CA LYS A 203 2.85 5.00 9.96
C LYS A 203 1.79 5.77 10.77
N ASN A 204 0.86 5.06 11.39
CA ASN A 204 -0.18 5.63 12.25
C ASN A 204 0.42 6.27 13.51
N ARG A 205 1.37 5.60 14.18
CA ARG A 205 2.05 6.17 15.35
C ARG A 205 2.84 7.43 14.98
N LEU A 206 3.60 7.41 13.87
CA LEU A 206 4.31 8.60 13.37
C LEU A 206 3.35 9.76 13.06
N SER A 207 2.19 9.45 12.47
CA SER A 207 1.17 10.47 12.16
C SER A 207 0.64 11.12 13.43
N LYS A 208 0.31 10.32 14.46
CA LYS A 208 -0.09 10.84 15.77
C LYS A 208 0.98 11.70 16.43
N ILE A 209 2.27 11.31 16.32
CA ILE A 209 3.39 12.13 16.82
C ILE A 209 3.44 13.47 16.07
N LEU A 210 3.31 13.45 14.74
CA LEU A 210 3.31 14.66 13.91
C LEU A 210 2.15 15.61 14.26
N ASP A 211 1.01 15.09 14.70
CA ASP A 211 -0.16 15.90 15.08
C ASP A 211 0.04 16.66 16.40
N VAL A 212 0.81 16.10 17.33
CA VAL A 212 0.95 16.66 18.69
C VAL A 212 2.26 17.42 18.92
N VAL A 213 3.28 17.18 18.08
CA VAL A 213 4.62 17.75 18.27
C VAL A 213 4.64 19.26 18.00
N LYS A 214 5.38 19.99 18.83
CA LYS A 214 5.59 21.43 18.71
C LYS A 214 7.07 21.73 18.47
N SER A 215 7.36 22.91 17.92
CA SER A 215 8.76 23.31 17.64
C SER A 215 9.69 23.22 18.86
N LYS A 216 9.17 23.51 20.06
CA LYS A 216 9.95 23.44 21.31
C LYS A 216 10.37 22.02 21.71
N ASP A 217 9.67 21.01 21.21
CA ASP A 217 9.93 19.61 21.55
C ASP A 217 11.18 19.09 20.84
N PHE A 218 11.70 19.81 19.83
CA PHE A 218 12.92 19.45 19.11
C PHE A 218 14.19 20.15 19.64
N TYR A 219 14.06 21.17 20.49
CA TYR A 219 15.17 22.06 20.85
C TYR A 219 16.34 21.32 21.51
N ALA A 220 17.54 21.58 20.97
CA ALA A 220 18.83 21.00 21.38
C ALA A 220 18.97 19.50 21.12
N GLN A 221 18.07 18.90 20.34
CA GLN A 221 18.14 17.49 19.93
C GLN A 221 17.84 17.30 18.43
N GLU A 222 17.86 18.36 17.63
CA GLU A 222 17.44 18.35 16.23
C GLU A 222 18.25 17.36 15.39
N ARG A 223 19.57 17.29 15.64
CA ARG A 223 20.47 16.35 14.97
C ARG A 223 20.15 14.91 15.33
N ILE A 224 19.94 14.61 16.62
CA ILE A 224 19.62 13.27 17.11
C ILE A 224 18.30 12.80 16.53
N ILE A 225 17.27 13.64 16.63
CA ILE A 225 15.92 13.33 16.13
C ILE A 225 15.94 13.11 14.61
N SER A 226 16.65 13.96 13.85
CA SER A 226 16.72 13.80 12.40
C SER A 226 17.50 12.56 11.98
N SER A 227 18.57 12.20 12.69
CA SER A 227 19.29 10.93 12.49
C SER A 227 18.38 9.72 12.74
N LEU A 228 17.63 9.73 13.85
CA LEU A 228 16.70 8.65 14.20
C LEU A 228 15.55 8.54 13.18
N LEU A 229 14.96 9.66 12.78
CA LEU A 229 13.93 9.71 11.74
C LEU A 229 14.44 9.17 10.39
N THR A 230 15.68 9.48 10.03
CA THR A 230 16.32 8.98 8.80
C THR A 230 16.60 7.47 8.89
N ASP A 231 16.99 6.96 10.06
CA ASP A 231 17.16 5.52 10.32
C ASP A 231 15.83 4.76 10.19
N ILE A 232 14.75 5.31 10.77
CA ILE A 232 13.40 4.77 10.62
C ILE A 232 13.00 4.75 9.14
N ALA A 233 13.21 5.86 8.42
CA ALA A 233 12.92 5.99 7.00
C ALA A 233 13.64 4.96 6.13
N TYR A 234 14.92 4.70 6.43
CA TYR A 234 15.75 3.78 5.67
C TYR A 234 15.14 2.38 5.60
N ASN A 235 14.60 1.90 6.73
CA ASN A 235 13.97 0.59 6.83
C ASN A 235 12.45 0.61 6.53
N ASN A 236 11.85 1.80 6.43
CA ASN A 236 10.40 1.97 6.25
C ASN A 236 10.06 3.04 5.19
N PRO A 237 10.42 2.82 3.90
CA PRO A 237 10.17 3.76 2.80
C PRO A 237 8.73 4.30 2.72
N ASN A 238 7.72 3.48 3.00
CA ASN A 238 6.31 3.87 2.87
C ASN A 238 5.84 4.93 3.90
N SER A 239 6.63 5.13 4.95
CA SER A 239 6.38 6.08 6.03
C SER A 239 7.17 7.37 5.85
N PHE A 240 8.03 7.43 4.83
CA PHE A 240 8.85 8.58 4.52
C PHE A 240 8.08 9.91 4.37
N PRO A 241 6.87 9.96 3.77
CA PRO A 241 6.10 11.21 3.71
C PRO A 241 5.91 11.84 5.11
N VAL A 242 5.43 11.05 6.07
CA VAL A 242 5.18 11.51 7.45
C VAL A 242 6.50 11.87 8.15
N ILE A 243 7.55 11.08 7.90
CA ILE A 243 8.90 11.34 8.42
C ILE A 243 9.45 12.66 7.88
N ALA A 244 9.30 12.96 6.59
CA ALA A 244 9.69 14.24 6.00
C ALA A 244 8.92 15.41 6.66
N GLY A 245 7.63 15.22 6.95
CA GLY A 245 6.84 16.12 7.78
C GLY A 245 7.49 16.40 9.14
N LEU A 246 7.87 15.36 9.88
CA LEU A 246 8.54 15.47 11.17
C LEU A 246 9.93 16.12 11.09
N ILE A 247 10.74 15.73 10.10
CA ILE A 247 12.07 16.33 9.86
C ILE A 247 11.92 17.82 9.55
N SER A 248 10.99 18.20 8.67
CA SER A 248 10.77 19.61 8.35
C SER A 248 10.35 20.44 9.58
N ASN A 249 9.54 19.86 10.48
CA ASN A 249 9.19 20.47 11.77
C ASN A 249 10.40 20.59 12.69
N CYS A 250 11.23 19.54 12.76
CA CYS A 250 12.44 19.46 13.57
C CYS A 250 13.44 20.55 13.21
N ILE A 251 13.69 20.75 11.92
CA ILE A 251 14.70 21.71 11.45
C ILE A 251 14.17 23.14 11.28
N ALA A 252 12.85 23.35 11.35
CA ALA A 252 12.20 24.64 11.02
C ALA A 252 12.75 25.87 11.75
N LYS A 253 13.30 25.70 12.97
CA LYS A 253 13.86 26.80 13.79
C LYS A 253 15.37 26.93 13.73
N LEU A 254 16.06 26.03 13.02
CA LEU A 254 17.50 26.13 12.81
C LEU A 254 17.86 27.24 11.80
N PRO A 255 19.07 27.79 11.86
CA PRO A 255 19.59 28.65 10.80
C PRO A 255 19.53 27.94 9.44
N ASN A 256 19.23 28.69 8.38
CA ASN A 256 19.08 28.14 7.02
C ASN A 256 20.28 27.29 6.57
N LYS A 257 21.51 27.70 6.93
CA LYS A 257 22.72 26.92 6.65
C LYS A 257 22.64 25.50 7.25
N ARG A 258 22.25 25.38 8.52
CA ARG A 258 22.10 24.09 9.21
C ARG A 258 20.94 23.27 8.66
N GLN A 259 19.85 23.92 8.25
CA GLN A 259 18.72 23.22 7.60
C GLN A 259 19.19 22.53 6.31
N LYS A 260 19.92 23.25 5.44
CA LYS A 260 20.48 22.72 4.21
C LYS A 260 21.47 21.58 4.47
N GLU A 261 22.39 21.76 5.42
CA GLU A 261 23.34 20.72 5.85
C GLU A 261 22.62 19.43 6.28
N MET A 262 21.55 19.55 7.08
CA MET A 262 20.78 18.37 7.53
C MET A 262 20.08 17.68 6.37
N VAL A 263 19.44 18.43 5.46
CA VAL A 263 18.78 17.85 4.28
C VAL A 263 19.79 17.15 3.36
N SER A 264 20.99 17.70 3.18
CA SER A 264 22.07 17.03 2.42
C SER A 264 22.54 15.73 3.06
N LEU A 265 22.66 15.68 4.39
CA LEU A 265 23.02 14.44 5.11
C LEU A 265 21.93 13.37 4.99
N ILE A 266 20.65 13.79 4.99
CA ILE A 266 19.53 12.88 4.78
C ILE A 266 19.56 12.31 3.36
N GLN A 267 19.74 13.18 2.37
CA GLN A 267 19.87 12.79 0.96
C GLN A 267 21.01 11.77 0.77
N SER A 268 22.20 12.05 1.29
CA SER A 268 23.36 11.14 1.12
C SER A 268 23.13 9.76 1.73
N LYS A 269 22.42 9.69 2.85
CA LYS A 269 22.06 8.40 3.48
C LYS A 269 20.98 7.64 2.70
N ILE A 270 19.98 8.34 2.18
CA ILE A 270 18.87 7.71 1.44
C ILE A 270 19.32 7.24 0.05
N CYS A 271 20.25 7.94 -0.60
CA CYS A 271 20.77 7.55 -1.92
C CYS A 271 21.47 6.17 -1.96
N MET A 272 21.69 5.54 -0.80
CA MET A 272 22.23 4.17 -0.70
C MET A 272 21.17 3.08 -0.97
N LEU A 273 19.88 3.43 -0.96
CA LEU A 273 18.78 2.49 -1.21
C LEU A 273 18.46 2.38 -2.72
N ALA A 274 17.95 1.23 -3.14
CA ALA A 274 17.37 1.05 -4.47
C ALA A 274 15.92 1.56 -4.51
N ASN A 275 15.43 1.94 -5.70
CA ASN A 275 14.04 2.33 -5.94
C ASN A 275 13.54 3.49 -5.05
N ILE A 276 14.35 4.54 -4.92
CA ILE A 276 14.14 5.65 -3.97
C ILE A 276 13.34 6.84 -4.52
N GLY A 277 12.71 6.74 -5.69
CA GLY A 277 12.06 7.88 -6.34
C GLY A 277 11.12 8.66 -5.43
N LEU A 278 10.28 7.96 -4.65
CA LEU A 278 9.40 8.59 -3.66
C LEU A 278 10.16 9.33 -2.55
N LEU A 279 11.28 8.78 -2.09
CA LEU A 279 12.10 9.40 -1.06
C LEU A 279 12.82 10.64 -1.60
N GLU A 280 13.29 10.59 -2.85
CA GLU A 280 13.88 11.75 -3.52
C GLU A 280 12.86 12.86 -3.70
N ILE A 281 11.61 12.55 -4.07
CA ILE A 281 10.51 13.53 -4.19
C ILE A 281 10.27 14.26 -2.85
N TRP A 282 10.15 13.53 -1.75
CA TRP A 282 9.93 14.14 -0.43
C TRP A 282 11.17 14.88 0.10
N THR A 283 12.36 14.43 -0.26
CA THR A 283 13.61 15.12 0.05
C THR A 283 13.73 16.43 -0.74
N GLN A 284 13.34 16.42 -2.02
CA GLN A 284 13.22 17.62 -2.85
C GLN A 284 12.18 18.58 -2.27
N ARG A 285 11.03 18.07 -1.82
CA ARG A 285 9.98 18.89 -1.20
C ARG A 285 10.51 19.69 -0.01
N MET A 286 11.39 19.11 0.82
CA MET A 286 12.08 19.84 1.89
C MET A 286 13.05 20.90 1.34
N SER A 287 13.82 20.58 0.30
CA SER A 287 14.84 21.48 -0.26
C SER A 287 14.27 22.69 -1.01
N ILE A 288 13.12 22.52 -1.69
CA ILE A 288 12.40 23.59 -2.41
C ILE A 288 12.09 24.75 -1.46
N GLY A 289 11.49 24.46 -0.31
CA GLY A 289 11.13 25.51 0.66
C GLY A 289 12.33 26.20 1.30
N LEU A 290 13.53 25.61 1.20
CA LEU A 290 14.81 26.17 1.63
C LEU A 290 15.56 26.91 0.51
N LYS A 291 14.97 26.96 -0.70
CA LYS A 291 15.63 27.47 -1.92
C LYS A 291 17.00 26.82 -2.11
N PHE A 292 17.01 25.49 -2.07
CA PHE A 292 18.22 24.68 -2.12
C PHE A 292 18.07 23.54 -3.14
N LYS A 293 19.03 23.45 -4.07
CA LYS A 293 19.06 22.41 -5.10
C LYS A 293 19.87 21.23 -4.59
N LEU A 294 19.28 20.04 -4.66
CA LEU A 294 19.91 18.76 -4.35
C LEU A 294 20.26 18.01 -5.63
N ASN A 295 21.22 17.08 -5.55
CA ASN A 295 21.53 16.15 -6.63
C ASN A 295 20.62 14.92 -6.50
N LEU A 296 19.58 14.81 -7.34
CA LEU A 296 18.57 13.76 -7.27
C LEU A 296 18.46 13.05 -8.61
N ASN A 297 18.22 11.74 -8.59
CA ASN A 297 18.20 10.91 -9.79
C ASN A 297 16.81 10.79 -10.42
N GLU A 298 15.76 10.86 -9.61
CA GLU A 298 14.36 10.76 -10.00
C GLU A 298 13.99 11.77 -11.09
N LYS A 299 13.37 11.28 -12.17
CA LYS A 299 13.05 12.09 -13.37
C LYS A 299 12.14 13.26 -13.01
N LEU A 300 11.12 13.02 -12.18
CA LEU A 300 10.22 14.08 -11.71
C LEU A 300 10.98 15.19 -10.96
N CYS A 301 11.95 14.81 -10.12
CA CYS A 301 12.78 15.76 -9.40
C CYS A 301 13.63 16.60 -10.36
N LYS A 302 14.24 15.98 -11.38
CA LYS A 302 15.02 16.69 -12.39
C LYS A 302 14.17 17.67 -13.18
N SER A 303 12.95 17.30 -13.55
CA SER A 303 12.02 18.18 -14.26
C SER A 303 11.60 19.40 -13.44
N VAL A 304 11.47 19.27 -12.11
CA VAL A 304 11.25 20.43 -11.22
C VAL A 304 12.42 21.42 -11.28
N TYR A 305 13.64 20.95 -11.51
CA TYR A 305 14.81 21.79 -11.71
C TYR A 305 15.02 22.27 -13.15
N GLY A 306 14.08 22.00 -14.06
CA GLY A 306 14.09 22.45 -15.45
C GLY A 306 14.65 21.46 -16.47
N ASP A 307 14.91 20.21 -16.07
CA ASP A 307 15.25 19.15 -17.03
C ASP A 307 14.04 18.79 -17.91
N THR A 308 14.23 18.74 -19.22
CA THR A 308 13.18 18.42 -20.20
C THR A 308 13.16 16.95 -20.58
N GLN A 309 13.77 16.08 -19.77
CA GLN A 309 13.66 14.63 -19.94
C GLN A 309 12.20 14.17 -19.96
N GLN A 310 11.92 13.25 -20.89
CA GLN A 310 10.64 12.59 -20.99
C GLN A 310 10.38 11.75 -19.72
N ILE A 311 9.36 12.16 -18.96
CA ILE A 311 8.94 11.48 -17.72
C ILE A 311 8.16 10.20 -18.07
N PHE A 312 7.18 10.32 -18.96
CA PHE A 312 6.28 9.24 -19.36
C PHE A 312 6.68 8.68 -20.71
N GLU A 313 6.66 7.36 -20.86
CA GLU A 313 6.84 6.73 -22.17
C GLU A 313 5.62 7.05 -23.05
N THR A 314 5.81 7.89 -24.06
CA THR A 314 4.78 8.34 -25.01
C THR A 314 5.06 7.89 -26.44
N GLY A 315 6.07 7.03 -26.67
CA GLY A 315 6.44 6.52 -27.99
C GLY A 315 5.32 5.72 -28.69
N TRP A 316 4.42 5.12 -27.92
CA TRP A 316 3.27 4.37 -28.42
C TRP A 316 2.07 5.24 -28.83
N ILE A 317 2.07 6.55 -28.50
CA ILE A 317 0.97 7.46 -28.78
C ILE A 317 1.10 8.00 -30.21
N LYS A 318 0.22 7.52 -31.11
CA LYS A 318 0.17 7.98 -32.51
C LYS A 318 -0.48 9.35 -32.67
N ASP A 319 -1.42 9.69 -31.79
CA ASP A 319 -2.10 10.98 -31.83
C ASP A 319 -1.15 12.09 -31.34
N MET A 320 -0.71 12.94 -32.27
CA MET A 320 0.21 14.05 -31.94
C MET A 320 -0.39 15.07 -30.98
N LYS A 321 -1.71 15.29 -30.97
CA LYS A 321 -2.33 16.21 -30.02
C LYS A 321 -2.24 15.66 -28.61
N ILE A 322 -2.58 14.39 -28.42
CA ILE A 322 -2.49 13.72 -27.10
C ILE A 322 -1.02 13.67 -26.65
N LYS A 323 -0.12 13.26 -27.54
CA LYS A 323 1.32 13.22 -27.24
C LYS A 323 1.85 14.59 -26.81
N ASN A 324 1.53 15.63 -27.58
CA ASN A 324 1.91 17.00 -27.23
C ASN A 324 1.33 17.43 -25.88
N ILE A 325 0.07 17.08 -25.56
CA ILE A 325 -0.52 17.39 -24.25
C ILE A 325 0.26 16.73 -23.11
N ILE A 326 0.65 15.46 -23.24
CA ILE A 326 1.37 14.73 -22.19
C ILE A 326 2.82 15.23 -22.06
N ASP A 327 3.51 15.43 -23.19
CA ASP A 327 4.91 15.84 -23.21
C ASP A 327 5.09 17.32 -22.79
N SER A 328 4.12 18.20 -23.14
CA SER A 328 4.17 19.63 -22.79
C SER A 328 3.63 19.94 -21.39
N ASN A 329 2.67 19.15 -20.88
CA ASN A 329 2.14 19.31 -19.53
C ASN A 329 2.82 18.33 -18.59
N VAL A 330 4.12 18.49 -18.41
CA VAL A 330 4.70 18.03 -17.16
C VAL A 330 3.92 18.74 -16.05
N CYS A 331 3.14 17.97 -15.26
CA CYS A 331 2.21 18.44 -14.23
C CYS A 331 2.92 19.12 -13.03
N ILE A 332 3.86 20.02 -13.29
CA ILE A 332 4.62 20.78 -12.33
C ILE A 332 4.01 22.17 -12.28
N ASP A 333 3.27 22.44 -11.22
CA ASP A 333 2.77 23.77 -10.93
C ASP A 333 3.89 24.64 -10.33
N LYS A 334 4.57 25.40 -11.20
CA LYS A 334 5.63 26.34 -10.80
C LYS A 334 5.12 27.41 -9.83
N LYS A 335 3.84 27.80 -9.88
CA LYS A 335 3.27 28.79 -8.96
C LYS A 335 3.12 28.21 -7.55
N ILE A 336 2.73 26.94 -7.44
CA ILE A 336 2.71 26.23 -6.15
C ILE A 336 4.12 26.12 -5.61
N ILE A 337 5.09 25.66 -6.42
CA ILE A 337 6.50 25.51 -6.00
C ILE A 337 7.09 26.83 -5.48
N ALA A 338 6.83 27.95 -6.17
CA ALA A 338 7.32 29.26 -5.75
C ALA A 338 6.76 29.73 -4.39
N LYS A 339 5.55 29.27 -4.02
CA LYS A 339 4.88 29.59 -2.75
C LYS A 339 5.16 28.56 -1.65
N THR A 340 5.83 27.47 -1.97
CA THR A 340 6.10 26.36 -1.05
C THR A 340 6.99 26.80 0.11
N LYS A 341 6.54 26.53 1.34
CA LYS A 341 7.29 26.82 2.57
C LYS A 341 8.25 25.69 2.93
N ALA A 342 9.30 26.02 3.68
CA ALA A 342 10.28 25.06 4.21
C ALA A 342 9.63 23.99 5.11
N LYS A 343 8.70 24.40 5.96
CA LYS A 343 7.91 23.49 6.79
C LYS A 343 6.86 22.79 5.93
N ILE A 344 6.80 21.47 6.00
CA ILE A 344 5.76 20.65 5.38
C ILE A 344 4.53 20.65 6.29
N GLU A 345 3.36 20.91 5.73
CA GLU A 345 2.09 20.89 6.46
C GLU A 345 1.59 19.46 6.65
N ASN A 346 0.96 19.15 7.80
CA ASN A 346 0.48 17.79 8.08
C ASN A 346 -0.47 17.27 6.98
N LYS A 347 -1.29 18.16 6.39
CA LYS A 347 -2.22 17.81 5.30
C LYS A 347 -1.53 17.34 4.01
N GLU A 348 -0.26 17.72 3.79
CA GLU A 348 0.51 17.26 2.63
C GLU A 348 0.90 15.79 2.75
N VAL A 349 1.13 15.31 3.98
CA VAL A 349 1.67 13.97 4.26
C VAL A 349 0.63 12.99 4.82
N GLN A 350 -0.50 13.51 5.30
CA GLN A 350 -1.61 12.75 5.86
C GLN A 350 -2.87 12.87 4.98
N ILE A 351 -2.74 12.52 3.70
CA ILE A 351 -3.78 12.68 2.66
C ILE A 351 -5.11 11.98 3.06
N PHE A 352 -5.06 10.93 3.88
CA PHE A 352 -6.22 10.16 4.30
C PHE A 352 -6.68 10.38 5.75
N SER A 353 -6.04 11.29 6.51
CA SER A 353 -6.46 11.62 7.88
C SER A 353 -7.92 12.12 8.01
N PRO A 354 -8.53 12.79 7.01
CA PRO A 354 -9.96 13.13 7.06
C PRO A 354 -10.90 11.92 6.98
N TYR A 355 -10.42 10.77 6.48
CA TYR A 355 -11.20 9.55 6.35
C TYR A 355 -10.90 8.62 7.52
N ASN A 356 -11.44 8.93 8.69
CA ASN A 356 -11.48 8.00 9.82
C ASN A 356 -12.29 6.75 9.39
N TYR A 357 -11.62 5.62 9.14
CA TYR A 357 -12.24 4.31 8.91
C TYR A 357 -12.29 3.45 10.17
#